data_AF-A0A077M4F9-F1
#
_entry.id   AF-A0A077M4F9-F1
#
_cell.length_a   1.000
_cell.length_b   1.000
_cell.length_c   1.000
_cell.angle_alpha   90.00
_cell.angle_beta   90.00
_cell.angle_gamma   90.00
#
_symmetry.space_group_name_H-M   'P 1'
#
loop_
_entity.id
_entity.type
_entity.pdbx_description
1 polymer ?
#
loop_
_entity_poly.entity_id
_entity_poly.type
_entity_poly.pdbx_seq_one_letter_code
_entity_poly.pdbx_strand_id
1 'polypeptide(L)'
;MQVDGNGATAERATFSRSNAEWSAAATIWLARPEDSKNAILTSLLVDGRPIYGDPALPEAAKVFADLRHQPATMRLLLRESLARRAKRNGLKDTFARRKTTFDIKTNAILPVVNLARWAGLSAGSAELPTVERLRAAAGSEILPYELADTLIDAFENLQRLRLRYQLAQHRRGERPSDILHRDHVSSIDQSTITEAVREIAAAQKRLAKFSAFVPADEWLQPDDSNPKGRS
;
A
#
# COMPACT_ATOMS: atom_id res chain seq x y z
N MET A 1 -1.81 25.23 -6.97
CA MET A 1 -1.38 23.84 -6.64
C MET A 1 -1.32 23.76 -5.13
N GLN A 2 -2.34 23.18 -4.49
CA GLN A 2 -2.39 23.12 -3.03
C GLN A 2 -1.43 22.01 -2.58
N VAL A 3 -0.35 22.41 -1.91
CA VAL A 3 0.58 21.49 -1.24
C VAL A 3 -0.23 20.56 -0.34
N ASP A 4 0.12 19.27 -0.30
CA ASP A 4 -0.57 18.35 0.60
C ASP A 4 -0.57 18.88 2.04
N GLY A 5 -1.70 18.69 2.75
CA GLY A 5 -1.83 19.14 4.14
C GLY A 5 -0.95 18.35 5.13
N ASN A 6 -0.15 17.40 4.63
CA ASN A 6 0.72 16.53 5.43
C ASN A 6 2.15 17.09 5.51
N GLY A 7 2.49 18.06 4.66
CA GLY A 7 3.74 18.80 4.73
C GLY A 7 4.97 17.96 4.40
N ALA A 8 4.86 17.04 3.45
CA ALA A 8 5.96 16.26 2.92
C ALA A 8 6.62 16.98 1.73
N THR A 9 7.26 18.14 1.99
CA THR A 9 7.85 18.99 0.94
C THR A 9 9.35 19.19 1.11
N ALA A 10 10.04 19.39 -0.02
CA ALA A 10 11.49 19.64 -0.06
C ALA A 10 11.93 20.92 0.69
N GLU A 11 11.02 21.86 0.94
CA GLU A 11 11.29 23.07 1.71
C GLU A 11 11.52 22.80 3.20
N ARG A 12 11.06 21.66 3.71
CA ARG A 12 11.28 21.28 5.11
C ARG A 12 12.61 20.54 5.22
N ALA A 13 13.42 20.91 6.21
CA ALA A 13 14.69 20.24 6.52
C ALA A 13 14.54 18.72 6.74
N THR A 14 13.34 18.24 7.11
CA THR A 14 13.04 16.80 7.21
C THR A 14 13.04 16.07 5.87
N PHE A 15 12.98 16.78 4.73
CA PHE A 15 12.99 16.20 3.38
C PHE A 15 14.07 16.80 2.48
N SER A 16 14.95 17.63 3.04
CA SER A 16 16.14 18.16 2.38
C SER A 16 17.37 17.78 3.20
N ARG A 17 18.06 16.72 2.76
CA ARG A 17 19.21 16.11 3.45
C ARG A 17 20.24 15.65 2.43
N SER A 18 21.51 15.63 2.84
CA SER A 18 22.57 14.90 2.14
C SER A 18 22.35 13.39 2.22
N ASN A 19 23.04 12.62 1.38
CA ASN A 19 22.94 11.15 1.38
C ASN A 19 23.34 10.51 2.72
N ALA A 20 24.37 11.03 3.37
CA ALA A 20 24.82 10.55 4.68
C ALA A 20 23.76 10.80 5.75
N GLU A 21 23.14 11.98 5.75
CA GLU A 21 22.06 12.34 6.66
C GLU A 21 20.79 11.53 6.38
N TRP A 22 20.48 11.24 5.11
CA TRP A 22 19.39 10.34 4.74
C TRP A 22 19.62 8.93 5.26
N SER A 23 20.84 8.40 5.13
CA SER A 23 21.19 7.07 5.61
C SER A 23 21.11 7.00 7.14
N ALA A 24 21.64 8.00 7.85
CA ALA A 24 21.54 8.08 9.30
C ALA A 24 20.08 8.22 9.77
N ALA A 25 19.28 9.05 9.11
CA ALA A 25 17.86 9.20 9.42
C ALA A 25 17.08 7.91 9.18
N ALA A 26 17.32 7.22 8.05
CA ALA A 26 16.73 5.93 7.77
C ALA A 26 17.09 4.92 8.88
N THR A 27 18.36 4.77 9.24
CA THR A 27 18.78 3.88 10.35
C THR A 27 18.04 4.19 11.65
N ILE A 28 17.85 5.47 12.02
CA ILE A 28 17.11 5.87 13.22
C ILE A 28 15.63 5.47 13.12
N TRP A 29 14.99 5.71 11.97
CA TRP A 29 13.58 5.37 11.76
C TRP A 29 13.34 3.86 11.79
N LEU A 30 14.29 3.08 11.25
CA LEU A 30 14.27 1.62 11.29
C LEU A 30 14.60 1.07 12.69
N ALA A 31 15.40 1.78 13.49
CA ALA A 31 15.73 1.37 14.86
C ALA A 31 14.61 1.62 15.87
N ARG A 32 13.66 2.53 15.58
CA ARG A 32 12.53 2.88 16.47
C ARG A 32 11.20 2.96 15.73
N PRO A 33 10.69 1.83 15.20
CA PRO A 33 9.52 1.88 14.32
C PRO A 33 8.19 1.88 15.11
N GLU A 34 8.23 1.78 16.44
CA GLU A 34 7.09 1.98 17.34
C GLU A 34 6.57 3.42 17.34
N ASP A 35 7.40 4.39 16.94
CA ASP A 35 6.95 5.74 16.66
C ASP A 35 6.21 5.77 15.31
N SER A 36 4.90 6.01 15.36
CA SER A 36 4.04 6.13 14.17
C SER A 36 4.59 7.09 13.11
N LYS A 37 5.31 8.15 13.52
CA LYS A 37 5.94 9.09 12.61
C LYS A 37 7.10 8.44 11.84
N ASN A 38 7.90 7.62 12.50
CA ASN A 38 9.01 6.90 11.86
C ASN A 38 8.49 5.87 10.86
N ALA A 39 7.42 5.13 11.19
CA ALA A 39 6.79 4.20 10.25
C ALA A 39 6.30 4.90 8.96
N ILE A 40 5.68 6.08 9.10
CA ILE A 40 5.26 6.91 7.95
C ILE A 40 6.47 7.36 7.13
N LEU A 41 7.52 7.88 7.78
CA LEU A 41 8.72 8.36 7.11
C LEU A 41 9.47 7.23 6.38
N THR A 42 9.55 6.04 6.98
CA THR A 42 10.06 4.82 6.35
C THR A 42 9.24 4.45 5.12
N SER A 43 7.90 4.46 5.21
CA SER A 43 7.03 4.19 4.04
C SER A 43 7.20 5.23 2.92
N LEU A 44 7.40 6.50 3.25
CA LEU A 44 7.61 7.57 2.26
C LEU A 44 8.94 7.39 1.52
N LEU A 45 9.99 6.99 2.24
CA LEU A 45 11.29 6.75 1.63
C LEU A 45 11.29 5.50 0.73
N VAL A 46 10.59 4.43 1.13
CA VAL A 46 10.41 3.24 0.28
C VAL A 46 9.74 3.59 -1.05
N ASP A 47 8.81 4.55 -1.05
CA ASP A 47 8.13 5.02 -2.25
C ASP A 47 8.91 6.12 -3.00
N GLY A 48 10.09 6.51 -2.50
CA GLY A 48 10.91 7.56 -3.07
C GLY A 48 11.54 7.16 -4.40
N ARG A 49 11.53 8.08 -5.37
CA ARG A 49 12.20 7.89 -6.67
C ARG A 49 13.13 9.07 -6.97
N PRO A 50 14.36 8.82 -7.46
CA PRO A 50 15.16 9.88 -8.06
C PRO A 50 14.49 10.36 -9.36
N ILE A 51 14.07 11.63 -9.37
CA ILE A 51 13.49 12.29 -10.56
C ILE A 51 14.49 13.25 -11.23
N TYR A 52 15.54 13.63 -10.52
CA TYR A 52 16.61 14.51 -10.98
C TYR A 52 17.89 14.23 -10.19
N GLY A 53 19.06 14.45 -10.80
CA GLY A 53 20.38 14.11 -10.24
C GLY A 53 20.85 12.72 -10.66
N ASP A 54 21.93 12.24 -10.04
CA ASP A 54 22.48 10.92 -10.31
C ASP A 54 21.62 9.83 -9.62
N PRO A 55 20.95 8.94 -10.38
CA PRO A 55 20.06 7.93 -9.84
C PRO A 55 20.79 6.77 -9.14
N ALA A 56 22.13 6.67 -9.27
CA ALA A 56 22.94 5.68 -8.56
C ALA A 56 23.24 6.09 -7.10
N LEU A 57 22.93 7.34 -6.72
CA LEU A 57 23.27 7.93 -5.43
C LEU A 57 22.30 7.74 -4.25
N PRO A 58 21.07 7.22 -4.34
CA PRO A 58 20.24 7.12 -3.13
C PRO A 58 20.77 5.98 -2.26
N GLU A 59 21.77 6.29 -1.42
CA GLU A 59 22.22 5.47 -0.30
C GLU A 59 21.02 5.09 0.59
N ALA A 60 20.02 5.97 0.68
CA ALA A 60 18.72 5.64 1.25
C ALA A 60 18.15 4.34 0.66
N ALA A 61 18.05 4.20 -0.67
CA ALA A 61 17.55 2.99 -1.32
C ALA A 61 18.38 1.74 -1.00
N LYS A 62 19.70 1.89 -0.79
CA LYS A 62 20.56 0.80 -0.31
C LYS A 62 20.23 0.42 1.15
N VAL A 63 19.98 1.39 2.02
CA VAL A 63 19.48 1.13 3.38
C VAL A 63 18.13 0.41 3.36
N PHE A 64 17.28 0.66 2.37
CA PHE A 64 16.02 -0.07 2.17
C PHE A 64 16.20 -1.48 1.57
N ALA A 65 17.28 -1.74 0.82
CA ALA A 65 17.57 -3.07 0.29
C ALA A 65 17.84 -4.08 1.42
N ASP A 66 18.46 -3.65 2.52
CA ASP A 66 18.74 -4.49 3.69
C ASP A 66 17.54 -4.64 4.63
N LEU A 67 16.46 -3.89 4.40
CA LEU A 67 15.32 -3.78 5.30
C LEU A 67 14.51 -5.07 5.37
N ARG A 68 14.49 -5.84 4.28
CA ARG A 68 13.94 -7.20 4.29
C ARG A 68 14.67 -8.10 5.27
N HIS A 69 15.93 -7.83 5.63
CA HIS A 69 16.69 -8.64 6.60
C HIS A 69 16.52 -8.14 8.04
N GLN A 70 15.57 -7.24 8.30
CA GLN A 70 15.28 -6.68 9.63
C GLN A 70 13.88 -7.09 10.11
N PRO A 71 13.73 -8.25 10.78
CA PRO A 71 12.42 -8.80 11.16
C PRO A 71 11.56 -7.87 12.03
N ALA A 72 12.18 -7.12 12.95
CA ALA A 72 11.47 -6.18 13.81
C ALA A 72 10.84 -5.03 13.01
N THR A 73 11.59 -4.49 12.04
CA THR A 73 11.13 -3.41 11.17
C THR A 73 10.03 -3.88 10.22
N MET A 74 10.19 -5.07 9.63
CA MET A 74 9.17 -5.69 8.78
C MET A 74 7.85 -5.93 9.52
N ARG A 75 7.90 -6.34 10.80
CA ARG A 75 6.70 -6.46 11.65
C ARG A 75 6.00 -5.13 11.86
N LEU A 76 6.75 -4.05 12.06
CA LEU A 76 6.16 -2.74 12.32
C LEU A 76 5.57 -2.12 11.05
N LEU A 77 6.25 -2.26 9.91
CA LEU A 77 5.70 -1.90 8.60
C LEU A 77 4.44 -2.70 8.26
N LEU A 78 4.38 -3.97 8.67
CA LEU A 78 3.17 -4.77 8.52
C LEU A 78 2.02 -4.22 9.36
N ARG A 79 2.29 -3.89 10.63
CA ARG A 79 1.28 -3.31 11.53
C ARG A 79 0.75 -1.98 11.00
N GLU A 80 1.61 -1.13 10.43
CA GLU A 80 1.21 0.10 9.75
C GLU A 80 0.32 -0.21 8.54
N SER A 81 0.76 -1.14 7.69
CA SER A 81 0.04 -1.52 6.47
C SER A 81 -1.36 -2.07 6.76
N LEU A 82 -1.53 -2.73 7.91
CA LEU A 82 -2.79 -3.29 8.39
C LEU A 82 -3.63 -2.32 9.26
N ALA A 83 -3.06 -1.18 9.68
CA ALA A 83 -3.74 -0.23 10.55
C ALA A 83 -4.97 0.39 9.86
N ARG A 84 -4.86 0.66 8.55
CA ARG A 84 -5.96 1.12 7.73
C ARG A 84 -6.71 -0.08 7.14
N ARG A 85 -7.78 -0.48 7.81
CA ARG A 85 -8.62 -1.59 7.35
C ARG A 85 -9.51 -1.20 6.17
N ALA A 86 -9.64 -2.10 5.20
CA ALA A 86 -10.70 -2.05 4.20
C ALA A 86 -12.05 -2.18 4.92
N LYS A 87 -12.84 -1.11 4.91
CA LYS A 87 -14.06 -1.02 5.73
C LYS A 87 -15.27 -1.53 4.96
N ARG A 88 -15.63 -2.79 5.19
CA ARG A 88 -16.88 -3.43 4.75
C ARG A 88 -18.15 -2.70 5.22
N ASN A 89 -18.08 -2.00 6.35
CA ASN A 89 -19.25 -1.36 6.98
C ASN A 89 -19.76 -0.12 6.21
N GLY A 90 -19.11 0.21 5.09
CA GLY A 90 -19.51 1.24 4.14
C GLY A 90 -20.67 0.85 3.19
N LEU A 91 -21.12 -0.42 3.13
CA LEU A 91 -22.23 -0.78 2.24
C LEU A 91 -23.47 -1.31 2.97
N LYS A 92 -23.40 -2.34 3.82
CA LYS A 92 -24.62 -2.84 4.49
C LYS A 92 -25.16 -1.92 5.60
N ASP A 93 -24.29 -1.28 6.37
CA ASP A 93 -24.70 -0.38 7.46
C ASP A 93 -24.97 1.05 6.94
N THR A 94 -24.25 1.44 5.89
CA THR A 94 -24.39 2.72 5.19
C THR A 94 -25.66 2.76 4.35
N PHE A 95 -26.09 1.62 3.78
CA PHE A 95 -27.31 1.55 2.98
C PHE A 95 -28.58 1.38 3.83
N ALA A 96 -28.43 0.93 5.07
CA ALA A 96 -29.53 0.77 6.03
C ALA A 96 -29.67 1.96 7.00
N ARG A 97 -28.58 2.68 7.34
CA ARG A 97 -28.61 3.80 8.31
C ARG A 97 -27.60 4.93 7.98
N ARG A 98 -28.10 5.97 7.29
CA ARG A 98 -27.64 7.39 7.35
C ARG A 98 -26.23 7.79 6.87
N LYS A 99 -25.51 7.01 6.06
CA LYS A 99 -24.35 7.54 5.31
C LYS A 99 -24.59 7.41 3.81
N THR A 100 -24.48 8.52 3.07
CA THR A 100 -24.80 8.61 1.64
C THR A 100 -23.56 8.51 0.75
N THR A 101 -22.38 8.38 1.35
CA THR A 101 -21.10 8.50 0.65
C THR A 101 -20.10 7.41 1.05
N PHE A 102 -19.24 7.05 0.10
CA PHE A 102 -18.13 6.11 0.26
C PHE A 102 -16.85 6.73 -0.29
N ASP A 103 -15.84 6.91 0.55
CA ASP A 103 -14.52 7.35 0.09
C ASP A 103 -13.74 6.13 -0.43
N ILE A 104 -13.65 6.01 -1.76
CA ILE A 104 -13.02 4.84 -2.42
C ILE A 104 -11.51 4.78 -2.15
N LYS A 105 -10.86 5.94 -1.98
CA LYS A 105 -9.43 6.00 -1.73
C LYS A 105 -9.12 5.51 -0.32
N THR A 106 -9.77 6.08 0.69
CA THR A 106 -9.41 5.77 2.09
C THR A 106 -9.95 4.44 2.58
N ASN A 107 -11.08 3.96 2.03
CA ASN A 107 -11.73 2.73 2.50
C ASN A 107 -11.40 1.48 1.65
N ALA A 108 -10.77 1.62 0.48
CA ALA A 108 -10.46 0.49 -0.40
C ALA A 108 -9.05 0.56 -1.02
N ILE A 109 -8.75 1.61 -1.78
CA ILE A 109 -7.48 1.69 -2.56
C ILE A 109 -6.25 1.79 -1.65
N LEU A 110 -6.26 2.66 -0.64
CA LEU A 110 -5.12 2.77 0.28
C LEU A 110 -4.81 1.47 1.03
N PRO A 111 -5.80 0.73 1.58
CA PRO A 111 -5.58 -0.60 2.14
C PRO A 111 -4.81 -1.57 1.23
N VAL A 112 -5.20 -1.71 -0.05
CA VAL A 112 -4.50 -2.62 -0.98
C VAL A 112 -3.13 -2.09 -1.40
N VAL A 113 -2.97 -0.77 -1.57
CA VAL A 113 -1.67 -0.14 -1.84
C VAL A 113 -0.68 -0.41 -0.70
N ASN A 114 -1.13 -0.28 0.54
CA ASN A 114 -0.29 -0.54 1.71
C ASN A 114 0.12 -2.03 1.81
N LEU A 115 -0.82 -2.95 1.55
CA LEU A 115 -0.51 -4.37 1.46
C LEU A 115 0.53 -4.67 0.37
N ALA A 116 0.34 -4.11 -0.83
CA ALA A 116 1.26 -4.30 -1.95
C ALA A 116 2.66 -3.77 -1.63
N ARG A 117 2.76 -2.58 -1.03
CA ARG A 117 4.06 -2.01 -0.60
C ARG A 117 4.80 -2.97 0.33
N TRP A 118 4.13 -3.44 1.38
CA TRP A 118 4.75 -4.35 2.33
C TRP A 118 5.13 -5.70 1.69
N ALA A 119 4.25 -6.26 0.84
CA ALA A 119 4.52 -7.53 0.16
C ALA A 119 5.71 -7.43 -0.82
N GLY A 120 5.77 -6.33 -1.60
CA GLY A 120 6.91 -6.06 -2.48
C GLY A 120 8.21 -5.93 -1.70
N LEU A 121 8.19 -5.22 -0.57
CA LEU A 121 9.35 -5.13 0.33
C LEU A 121 9.77 -6.49 0.89
N SER A 122 8.82 -7.32 1.33
CA SER A 122 9.16 -8.66 1.86
C SER A 122 9.79 -9.56 0.79
N ALA A 123 9.40 -9.39 -0.47
CA ALA A 123 9.98 -10.08 -1.61
C ALA A 123 11.33 -9.48 -2.08
N GLY A 124 11.80 -8.38 -1.46
CA GLY A 124 13.01 -7.67 -1.88
C GLY A 124 12.86 -6.93 -3.21
N SER A 125 11.63 -6.65 -3.63
CA SER A 125 11.34 -5.97 -4.88
C SER A 125 11.51 -4.45 -4.76
N ALA A 126 12.17 -3.85 -5.75
CA ALA A 126 12.28 -2.40 -5.90
C ALA A 126 11.11 -1.79 -6.71
N GLU A 127 10.10 -2.60 -7.07
CA GLU A 127 8.95 -2.13 -7.83
C GLU A 127 8.16 -1.06 -7.04
N LEU A 128 7.68 -0.04 -7.76
CA LEU A 128 6.87 1.05 -7.20
C LEU A 128 5.38 0.90 -7.53
N PRO A 129 4.97 0.51 -8.75
CA PRO A 129 3.55 0.35 -9.05
C PRO A 129 2.91 -0.74 -8.20
N THR A 130 1.70 -0.49 -7.70
CA THR A 130 0.95 -1.44 -6.84
C THR A 130 0.85 -2.82 -7.46
N VAL A 131 0.53 -2.90 -8.75
CA VAL A 131 0.37 -4.18 -9.47
C VAL A 131 1.70 -4.92 -9.57
N GLU A 132 2.79 -4.22 -9.92
CA GLU A 132 4.10 -4.86 -10.03
C GLU A 132 4.64 -5.32 -8.66
N ARG A 133 4.34 -4.59 -7.59
CA ARG A 133 4.63 -5.03 -6.21
C ARG A 133 3.89 -6.31 -5.83
N LEU A 134 2.61 -6.42 -6.19
CA LEU A 134 1.82 -7.63 -5.95
C LEU A 134 2.36 -8.80 -6.77
N ARG A 135 2.69 -8.59 -8.04
CA ARG A 135 3.30 -9.62 -8.91
C ARG A 135 4.65 -10.08 -8.40
N ALA A 136 5.51 -9.16 -7.98
CA ALA A 136 6.83 -9.48 -7.46
C ALA A 136 6.79 -10.32 -6.17
N ALA A 137 5.74 -10.17 -5.38
CA ALA A 137 5.53 -10.95 -4.16
C ALA A 137 4.70 -12.24 -4.36
N ALA A 138 4.14 -12.42 -5.56
CA ALA A 138 3.25 -13.53 -5.88
C ALA A 138 3.99 -14.88 -5.82
N GLY A 139 3.32 -15.89 -5.29
CA GLY A 139 3.89 -17.24 -5.11
C GLY A 139 4.62 -17.43 -3.79
N SER A 140 4.81 -16.37 -2.99
CA SER A 140 5.31 -16.51 -1.63
C SER A 140 4.27 -17.15 -0.71
N GLU A 141 4.71 -17.71 0.42
CA GLU A 141 3.81 -18.26 1.45
C GLU A 141 2.80 -17.20 1.95
N ILE A 142 3.26 -15.95 2.00
CA ILE A 142 2.49 -14.80 2.44
C ILE A 142 1.45 -14.37 1.39
N LEU A 143 1.84 -14.40 0.11
CA LEU A 143 1.02 -13.98 -1.01
C LEU A 143 1.01 -15.05 -2.12
N PRO A 144 0.21 -16.11 -1.96
CA PRO A 144 0.00 -17.10 -3.02
C PRO A 144 -0.50 -16.44 -4.31
N TYR A 145 -0.22 -17.07 -5.46
CA TYR A 145 -0.57 -16.52 -6.78
C TYR A 145 -2.05 -16.12 -6.88
N GLU A 146 -2.96 -16.96 -6.40
CA GLU A 146 -4.39 -16.70 -6.48
C GLU A 146 -4.81 -15.47 -5.64
N LEU A 147 -4.13 -15.26 -4.51
CA LEU A 147 -4.37 -14.10 -3.67
C LEU A 147 -3.78 -12.82 -4.30
N ALA A 148 -2.61 -12.92 -4.94
CA ALA A 148 -2.01 -11.81 -5.68
C ALA A 148 -2.93 -11.37 -6.83
N ASP A 149 -3.42 -12.31 -7.65
CA ASP A 149 -4.33 -12.05 -8.76
C ASP A 149 -5.63 -11.40 -8.28
N THR A 150 -6.23 -11.94 -7.21
CA THR A 150 -7.43 -11.37 -6.59
C THR A 150 -7.22 -9.92 -6.16
N LEU A 151 -6.06 -9.59 -5.56
CA LEU A 151 -5.74 -8.22 -5.12
C LEU A 151 -5.46 -7.28 -6.30
N ILE A 152 -4.83 -7.78 -7.36
CA ILE A 152 -4.58 -7.03 -8.60
C ILE A 152 -5.93 -6.66 -9.22
N ASP A 153 -6.82 -7.63 -9.43
CA ASP A 153 -8.15 -7.41 -9.99
C ASP A 153 -8.97 -6.43 -9.15
N ALA A 154 -8.94 -6.58 -7.81
CA ALA A 154 -9.60 -5.66 -6.90
C ALA A 154 -9.06 -4.22 -7.07
N PHE A 155 -7.73 -4.04 -7.10
CA PHE A 155 -7.10 -2.73 -7.26
C PHE A 155 -7.44 -2.09 -8.61
N GLU A 156 -7.32 -2.83 -9.70
CA GLU A 156 -7.60 -2.32 -11.05
C GLU A 156 -9.08 -1.91 -11.21
N ASN A 157 -10.00 -2.73 -10.72
CA ASN A 157 -11.42 -2.40 -10.74
C ASN A 157 -11.75 -1.16 -9.92
N LEU A 158 -11.19 -1.03 -8.71
CA LEU A 158 -11.37 0.16 -7.87
C LEU A 158 -10.78 1.42 -8.52
N GLN A 159 -9.60 1.33 -9.13
CA GLN A 159 -8.98 2.45 -9.84
C GLN A 159 -9.78 2.87 -11.08
N ARG A 160 -10.29 1.91 -11.85
CA ARG A 160 -11.18 2.16 -13.00
C ARG A 160 -12.46 2.87 -12.56
N LEU A 161 -13.07 2.40 -11.47
CA LEU A 161 -14.26 3.02 -10.89
C LEU A 161 -13.99 4.45 -10.42
N ARG A 162 -12.91 4.65 -9.66
CA ARG A 162 -12.47 5.98 -9.20
C ARG A 162 -12.34 6.96 -10.35
N LEU A 163 -11.60 6.58 -11.40
CA LEU A 163 -11.39 7.44 -12.56
C LEU A 163 -12.71 7.76 -13.26
N ARG A 164 -13.57 6.76 -13.46
CA ARG A 164 -14.88 6.96 -14.11
C ARG A 164 -15.76 7.95 -13.34
N TYR A 165 -15.80 7.86 -12.01
CA TYR A 165 -16.59 8.79 -11.19
C TYR A 165 -15.98 10.18 -11.13
N GLN A 166 -14.65 10.30 -11.07
CA GLN A 166 -13.96 11.58 -11.14
C GLN A 166 -14.20 12.29 -12.49
N LEU A 167 -14.22 11.54 -13.59
CA LEU A 167 -14.58 12.06 -14.91
C LEU A 167 -16.05 12.49 -14.96
N ALA A 168 -16.96 11.75 -14.33
CA ALA A 168 -18.37 12.11 -14.24
C ALA A 168 -18.57 13.41 -13.42
N GLN A 169 -17.88 13.57 -12.30
CA GLN A 169 -17.85 14.81 -11.51
C GLN A 169 -17.34 15.98 -12.35
N HIS A 170 -16.21 15.79 -13.03
CA HIS A 170 -15.63 16.81 -13.90
C HIS A 170 -16.61 17.26 -15.00
N ARG A 171 -17.29 16.32 -15.66
CA ARG A 171 -18.31 16.62 -16.69
C ARG A 171 -19.53 17.37 -16.15
N ARG A 172 -19.83 17.29 -14.85
CA ARG A 172 -20.87 18.09 -14.19
C ARG A 172 -20.37 19.45 -13.67
N GLY A 173 -19.10 19.80 -13.93
CA GLY A 173 -18.49 21.03 -13.40
C GLY A 173 -18.11 20.93 -11.91
N GLU A 174 -18.14 19.74 -11.32
CA GLU A 174 -17.74 19.50 -9.95
C GLU A 174 -16.23 19.28 -9.85
N ARG A 175 -15.63 19.62 -8.70
CA ARG A 175 -14.24 19.28 -8.41
C ARG A 175 -14.13 17.76 -8.21
N PRO A 176 -13.27 17.05 -8.98
CA PRO A 176 -13.07 15.62 -8.79
C PRO A 176 -12.63 15.30 -7.36
N SER A 177 -13.25 14.29 -6.75
CA SER A 177 -12.96 13.82 -5.40
C SER A 177 -12.95 12.30 -5.33
N ASP A 178 -12.53 11.74 -4.20
CA ASP A 178 -12.56 10.29 -3.95
C ASP A 178 -13.90 9.84 -3.33
N ILE A 179 -14.87 10.76 -3.21
CA ILE A 179 -16.16 10.52 -2.57
C ILE A 179 -17.18 10.06 -3.61
N LEU A 180 -17.64 8.82 -3.45
CA LEU A 180 -18.71 8.24 -4.23
C LEU A 180 -20.03 8.40 -3.49
N HIS A 181 -21.00 9.03 -4.12
CA HIS A 181 -22.35 9.17 -3.57
C HIS A 181 -23.21 7.99 -4.03
N ARG A 182 -23.86 7.31 -3.08
CA ARG A 182 -24.69 6.13 -3.34
C ARG A 182 -25.65 6.32 -4.52
N ASP A 183 -26.35 7.44 -4.55
CA ASP A 183 -27.39 7.73 -5.55
C ASP A 183 -26.82 7.94 -6.97
N HIS A 184 -25.50 8.12 -7.07
CA HIS A 184 -24.78 8.29 -8.33
C HIS A 184 -23.95 7.06 -8.73
N VAL A 185 -23.94 6.00 -7.91
CA VAL A 185 -23.20 4.75 -8.16
C VAL A 185 -24.20 3.67 -8.57
N SER A 186 -23.97 3.02 -9.71
CA SER A 186 -24.86 1.94 -10.19
C SER A 186 -24.84 0.73 -9.25
N SER A 187 -25.88 -0.10 -9.27
CA SER A 187 -25.93 -1.34 -8.48
C SER A 187 -24.79 -2.31 -8.80
N ILE A 188 -24.39 -2.38 -10.08
CA ILE A 188 -23.25 -3.20 -10.54
C ILE A 188 -21.95 -2.70 -9.91
N ASP A 189 -21.74 -1.39 -9.90
CA ASP A 189 -20.54 -0.79 -9.33
C ASP A 189 -20.51 -0.92 -7.82
N GLN A 190 -21.66 -0.78 -7.15
CA GLN A 190 -21.80 -1.06 -5.72
C GLN A 190 -21.40 -2.50 -5.38
N SER A 191 -21.85 -3.48 -6.19
CA SER A 191 -21.47 -4.88 -6.03
C SER A 191 -19.97 -5.06 -6.20
N THR A 192 -19.40 -4.49 -7.27
CA THR A 192 -17.96 -4.55 -7.58
C THR A 192 -17.11 -3.97 -6.44
N ILE A 193 -17.49 -2.81 -5.90
CA ILE A 193 -16.79 -2.19 -4.76
C ILE A 193 -16.89 -3.08 -3.52
N THR A 194 -18.06 -3.66 -3.26
CA THR A 194 -18.28 -4.52 -2.08
C THR A 194 -17.40 -5.76 -2.14
N GLU A 195 -17.33 -6.38 -3.30
CA GLU A 195 -16.52 -7.57 -3.55
C GLU A 195 -15.04 -7.25 -3.41
N ALA A 196 -14.55 -6.21 -4.09
CA ALA A 196 -13.16 -5.77 -3.95
C ALA A 196 -12.77 -5.45 -2.50
N VAL A 197 -13.61 -4.71 -1.77
CA VAL A 197 -13.38 -4.39 -0.34
C VAL A 197 -13.38 -5.65 0.52
N ARG A 198 -14.24 -6.64 0.20
CA ARG A 198 -14.28 -7.92 0.92
C ARG A 198 -12.98 -8.69 0.71
N GLU A 199 -12.50 -8.79 -0.53
CA GLU A 199 -11.27 -9.52 -0.83
C GLU A 199 -10.05 -8.86 -0.19
N ILE A 200 -9.94 -7.53 -0.26
CA ILE A 200 -8.86 -6.80 0.42
C ILE A 200 -8.93 -7.01 1.94
N ALA A 201 -10.12 -6.96 2.53
CA ALA A 201 -10.29 -7.21 3.97
C ALA A 201 -9.95 -8.66 4.36
N ALA A 202 -10.24 -9.63 3.50
CA ALA A 202 -9.88 -11.02 3.69
C ALA A 202 -8.36 -11.21 3.64
N ALA A 203 -7.68 -10.58 2.68
CA ALA A 203 -6.22 -10.56 2.59
C ALA A 203 -5.57 -9.94 3.83
N GLN A 204 -6.04 -8.76 4.28
CA GLN A 204 -5.57 -8.14 5.52
C GLN A 204 -5.74 -9.06 6.73
N LYS A 205 -6.87 -9.77 6.82
CA LYS A 205 -7.14 -10.72 7.91
C LYS A 205 -6.23 -11.95 7.85
N ARG A 206 -5.99 -12.50 6.65
CA ARG A 206 -5.06 -13.63 6.45
C ARG A 206 -3.65 -13.22 6.89
N LEU A 207 -3.18 -12.09 6.41
CA LEU A 207 -1.85 -11.59 6.71
C LEU A 207 -1.67 -11.26 8.20
N ALA A 208 -2.67 -10.64 8.83
CA ALA A 208 -2.66 -10.39 10.28
C ALA A 208 -2.53 -11.70 11.08
N LYS A 209 -3.25 -12.75 10.67
CA LYS A 209 -3.14 -14.07 11.31
C LYS A 209 -1.75 -14.68 11.08
N PHE A 210 -1.30 -14.74 9.84
CA PHE A 210 0.03 -15.26 9.50
C PHE A 210 1.11 -14.61 10.36
N SER A 211 1.07 -13.28 10.48
CA SER A 211 2.05 -12.54 11.28
C SER A 211 2.02 -12.76 12.79
N ALA A 212 0.92 -13.31 13.31
CA ALA A 212 0.77 -13.65 14.71
C ALA A 212 1.32 -15.05 15.04
N PHE A 213 1.46 -15.93 14.05
CA PHE A 213 1.82 -17.33 14.23
C PHE A 213 3.16 -17.71 13.60
N VAL A 214 3.64 -16.97 12.61
CA VAL A 214 4.89 -17.24 11.91
C VAL A 214 5.95 -16.22 12.31
N PRO A 215 7.13 -16.64 12.79
CA PRO A 215 8.28 -15.77 13.05
C PRO A 215 8.66 -14.94 11.82
N ALA A 216 9.07 -13.70 12.03
CA ALA A 216 9.29 -12.77 10.92
C ALA A 216 10.50 -13.12 10.04
N ASP A 217 11.42 -13.93 10.52
CA ASP A 217 12.55 -14.53 9.79
C ASP A 217 12.11 -15.59 8.77
N GLU A 218 11.04 -16.34 9.05
CA GLU A 218 10.47 -17.31 8.11
C GLU A 218 9.75 -16.62 6.93
N TRP A 219 9.23 -15.41 7.13
CA TRP A 219 8.58 -14.62 6.07
C TRP A 219 9.52 -14.21 4.93
N LEU A 220 10.82 -14.21 5.23
CA LEU A 220 11.85 -13.53 4.44
C LEU A 220 12.75 -14.51 3.69
N GLN A 221 12.56 -15.82 3.91
CA GLN A 221 13.30 -16.85 3.21
C GLN A 221 12.83 -16.90 1.74
N PRO A 222 13.77 -16.90 0.77
CA PRO A 222 13.42 -17.18 -0.60
C PRO A 222 12.82 -18.59 -0.68
N ASP A 223 11.77 -18.75 -1.47
CA ASP A 223 11.12 -20.03 -1.67
C ASP A 223 12.04 -20.95 -2.49
N ASP A 224 12.87 -21.74 -1.80
CA ASP A 224 13.74 -22.76 -2.42
C ASP A 224 12.94 -23.92 -3.07
N SER A 225 11.60 -23.90 -3.00
CA SER A 225 10.76 -25.00 -3.46
C SER A 225 10.23 -24.91 -4.90
N ASN A 226 10.58 -23.88 -5.68
CA ASN A 226 10.11 -23.77 -7.08
C ASN A 226 11.22 -23.86 -8.15
N PRO A 227 11.60 -25.07 -8.62
CA PRO A 227 12.56 -25.26 -9.71
C PRO A 227 11.94 -25.15 -11.11
N LYS A 228 10.90 -24.32 -11.34
CA LYS A 228 10.28 -24.17 -12.67
C LYS A 228 10.32 -22.73 -13.17
N GLY A 229 11.53 -22.31 -13.52
CA GLY A 229 11.83 -21.11 -14.31
C GLY A 229 12.96 -21.37 -15.29
N ARG A 230 12.87 -22.44 -16.10
CA ARG A 230 13.69 -22.63 -17.31
C ARG A 230 12.84 -23.28 -18.40
N SER A 231 12.41 -22.46 -19.36
CA SER A 231 12.46 -22.70 -20.81
C SER A 231 11.99 -21.44 -21.52
#